data_AF-A0A368FU34-F1
#
_entry.id   AF-A0A368FU34-F1
#
_cell.length_a   1.000
_cell.length_b   1.000
_cell.length_c   1.000
_cell.angle_alpha   90.00
_cell.angle_beta   90.00
_cell.angle_gamma   90.00
#
_symmetry.space_group_name_H-M   'P 1'
#
loop_
_entity.id
_entity.type
_entity.pdbx_description
1 polymer ?
#
loop_
_entity_poly.entity_id
_entity_poly.type
_entity_poly.pdbx_seq_one_letter_code
_entity_poly.pdbx_strand_id
1 'polypeptide(L)'
;MIVTYFQNLVTYFARRADETCEREWSVITGIAERLLFDVSECIQCERPMTRELLSRIKGLNRLAREATLKVCLFESLMPLV
;
A
#
# COMPACT_ATOMS: atom_id res chain seq x y z
N MET A 1 14.75 -1.39 10.41
CA MET A 1 14.41 -0.13 9.70
C MET A 1 13.43 -0.36 8.54
N ILE A 2 13.71 -1.26 7.59
CA ILE A 2 12.80 -1.54 6.45
C ILE A 2 11.43 -2.11 6.88
N VAL A 3 11.41 -3.06 7.81
CA VAL A 3 10.16 -3.67 8.33
C VAL A 3 9.25 -2.61 8.96
N THR A 4 9.82 -1.73 9.78
CA THR A 4 9.10 -0.62 10.44
C THR A 4 8.47 0.34 9.44
N TYR A 5 9.17 0.63 8.33
CA TYR A 5 8.61 1.46 7.26
C TYR A 5 7.39 0.79 6.60
N PHE A 6 7.46 -0.51 6.33
CA PHE A 6 6.33 -1.26 5.78
C PHE A 6 5.15 -1.35 6.75
N GLN A 7 5.41 -1.52 8.05
CA GLN A 7 4.37 -1.50 9.08
C GLN A 7 3.61 -0.17 9.08
N ASN A 8 4.33 0.96 9.02
CA ASN A 8 3.70 2.28 8.96
C ASN A 8 2.85 2.46 7.69
N LEU A 9 3.29 1.91 6.56
CA LEU A 9 2.54 1.91 5.30
C LEU A 9 1.24 1.10 5.38
N VAL A 10 1.30 -0.09 5.96
CA VAL A 10 0.11 -0.92 6.21
C VAL A 10 -0.88 -0.19 7.08
N THR A 11 -0.43 0.39 8.20
CA THR A 11 -1.28 1.17 9.11
C THR A 11 -1.93 2.35 8.40
N TYR A 12 -1.18 3.06 7.54
CA TYR A 12 -1.71 4.17 6.76
C TYR A 12 -2.81 3.72 5.79
N PHE A 13 -2.60 2.62 5.06
CA PHE A 13 -3.60 2.10 4.11
C PHE A 13 -4.85 1.56 4.81
N ALA A 14 -4.68 0.86 5.94
CA ALA A 14 -5.79 0.39 6.75
C ALA A 14 -6.66 1.56 7.21
N ARG A 15 -6.03 2.63 7.73
CA ARG A 15 -6.75 3.84 8.14
C ARG A 15 -7.51 4.48 6.98
N ARG A 16 -6.93 4.54 5.78
CA ARG A 16 -7.62 5.04 4.58
C ARG A 16 -8.80 4.17 4.17
N ALA A 17 -8.69 2.86 4.31
CA ALA A 17 -9.80 1.93 4.03
C ALA A 17 -10.97 2.19 4.99
N ASP A 18 -10.68 2.40 6.27
CA ASP A 18 -11.69 2.71 7.29
C ASP A 18 -12.32 4.10 7.08
N GLU A 19 -11.52 5.12 6.72
CA GLU A 19 -11.98 6.50 6.53
C GLU A 19 -12.83 6.69 5.26
N THR A 20 -12.49 6.01 4.17
CA THR A 20 -13.11 6.26 2.85
C THR A 20 -14.18 5.24 2.47
N CYS A 21 -14.23 4.08 3.14
CA CYS A 21 -15.01 2.91 2.72
C CYS A 21 -14.76 2.47 1.26
N GLU A 22 -13.72 2.98 0.60
CA GLU A 22 -13.40 2.59 -0.77
C GLU A 22 -12.73 1.22 -0.77
N ARG A 23 -13.31 0.30 -1.55
CA ARG A 23 -12.81 -1.06 -1.71
C ARG A 23 -11.34 -1.10 -2.17
N GLU A 24 -10.88 -0.09 -2.92
CA GLU A 24 -9.51 -0.01 -3.41
C GLU A 24 -8.49 0.05 -2.26
N TRP A 25 -8.73 0.84 -1.22
CA TRP A 25 -7.85 0.91 -0.06
C TRP A 25 -7.80 -0.39 0.74
N SER A 26 -8.93 -1.12 0.81
CA SER A 26 -8.95 -2.46 1.42
C SER A 26 -8.06 -3.45 0.64
N VAL A 27 -8.11 -3.42 -0.70
CA VAL A 27 -7.26 -4.26 -1.55
C VAL A 27 -5.78 -3.88 -1.40
N ILE A 28 -5.47 -2.58 -1.42
CA ILE A 28 -4.11 -2.06 -1.23
C ILE A 28 -3.54 -2.49 0.13
N THR A 29 -4.35 -2.43 1.19
CA THR A 29 -3.97 -2.86 2.54
C THR A 29 -3.59 -4.35 2.56
N GLY A 30 -4.43 -5.22 2.02
CA GLY A 30 -4.13 -6.66 1.98
C GLY A 30 -2.87 -7.01 1.16
N ILE A 31 -2.60 -6.27 0.08
CA ILE A 31 -1.34 -6.42 -0.68
C ILE A 31 -0.14 -5.99 0.16
N ALA A 32 -0.25 -4.86 0.88
CA ALA A 32 0.80 -4.33 1.72
C ALA A 32 1.12 -5.25 2.91
N GLU A 33 0.12 -5.83 3.55
CA GLU A 33 0.29 -6.81 4.65
C GLU A 33 1.05 -8.05 4.17
N ARG A 34 0.67 -8.59 3.00
CA ARG A 34 1.38 -9.76 2.44
C ARG A 34 2.82 -9.42 2.06
N LEU A 35 3.07 -8.23 1.54
CA LEU A 35 4.43 -7.77 1.25
C LEU A 35 5.25 -7.54 2.51
N LEU A 36 4.66 -7.00 3.57
CA LEU A 36 5.31 -6.86 4.86
C LEU A 36 5.73 -8.23 5.41
N PHE A 37 4.87 -9.23 5.30
CA PHE A 37 5.20 -10.61 5.67
C PHE A 37 6.37 -11.15 4.84
N ASP A 38 6.27 -11.10 3.50
CA ASP A 38 7.28 -11.63 2.59
C ASP A 38 8.67 -10.95 2.78
N VAL A 39 8.69 -9.63 3.01
CA VAL A 39 9.92 -8.87 3.28
C VAL A 39 10.49 -9.20 4.66
N SER A 40 9.63 -9.38 5.67
CA SER A 40 10.06 -9.74 7.02
C SER A 40 10.68 -11.12 7.05
N GLU A 41 10.07 -12.10 6.38
CA GLU A 41 10.61 -13.45 6.20
C GLU A 41 11.99 -13.42 5.52
N CYS A 42 12.12 -12.62 4.45
CA CYS A 42 13.39 -12.47 3.74
C CYS A 42 14.49 -11.91 4.67
N ILE A 43 14.18 -10.91 5.49
CA ILE A 43 15.13 -10.33 6.44
C ILE A 43 15.47 -11.30 7.57
N GLN A 44 14.46 -11.95 8.16
CA GLN A 44 14.64 -12.89 9.27
C GLN A 44 15.46 -14.12 8.87
N CYS A 45 15.27 -14.60 7.64
CA CYS A 45 16.00 -15.76 7.12
C CYS A 45 17.28 -15.39 6.36
N GLU A 46 17.70 -14.11 6.36
CA GLU A 46 18.83 -13.58 5.60
C GLU A 46 18.77 -13.95 4.09
N ARG A 47 17.56 -14.07 3.55
CA ARG A 47 17.32 -14.41 2.15
C ARG A 47 17.32 -13.15 1.27
N PRO A 48 17.89 -13.24 0.06
CA PRO A 48 17.83 -12.13 -0.87
C PRO A 48 16.39 -11.87 -1.33
N MET A 49 16.03 -10.58 -1.47
CA MET A 49 14.75 -10.21 -2.07
C MET A 49 14.74 -10.60 -3.56
N THR A 50 13.71 -11.33 -3.97
CA THR A 50 13.57 -11.77 -5.36
C THR A 50 13.12 -10.62 -6.26
N ARG A 51 13.40 -10.76 -7.56
CA ARG A 51 12.92 -9.80 -8.58
C ARG A 51 11.39 -9.69 -8.59
N GLU A 52 10.71 -10.80 -8.31
CA GLU A 52 9.25 -10.85 -8.18
C GLU A 52 8.77 -10.02 -6.99
N LEU A 53 9.40 -10.17 -5.82
CA LEU A 53 9.07 -9.39 -4.63
C LEU A 53 9.25 -7.89 -4.89
N LEU A 54 10.35 -7.51 -5.52
CA LEU A 54 10.60 -6.12 -5.93
C LEU A 54 9.56 -5.59 -6.92
N SER A 55 9.10 -6.43 -7.86
CA SER A 55 8.04 -6.08 -8.81
C SER A 55 6.70 -5.84 -8.10
N ARG A 56 6.36 -6.69 -7.13
CA ARG A 56 5.14 -6.54 -6.30
C ARG A 56 5.19 -5.27 -5.45
N ILE A 57 6.35 -4.91 -4.88
CA ILE A 57 6.54 -3.65 -4.14
C ILE A 57 6.31 -2.43 -5.06
N LYS A 58 6.85 -2.46 -6.29
CA LYS A 58 6.60 -1.41 -7.28
C LYS A 58 5.12 -1.33 -7.67
N GLY A 59 4.46 -2.47 -7.82
CA GLY A 59 3.03 -2.57 -8.10
C GLY A 59 2.18 -1.94 -7.00
N LEU A 60 2.48 -2.24 -5.72
CA LEU A 60 1.82 -1.63 -4.56
C LEU A 60 1.93 -0.10 -4.60
N ASN A 61 3.14 0.44 -4.83
CA ASN A 61 3.36 1.88 -4.89
C ASN A 61 2.54 2.54 -6.02
N ARG A 62 2.46 1.88 -7.18
CA ARG A 62 1.63 2.36 -8.29
C ARG A 62 0.14 2.39 -7.91
N LEU A 63 -0.39 1.31 -7.34
CA LEU A 63 -1.79 1.23 -6.92
C LEU A 63 -2.13 2.30 -5.86
N ALA A 64 -1.27 2.45 -4.85
CA ALA A 64 -1.44 3.47 -3.81
C ALA A 64 -1.46 4.89 -4.40
N ARG A 65 -0.60 5.16 -5.38
CA ARG A 65 -0.57 6.45 -6.08
C ARG A 65 -1.84 6.67 -6.92
N GLU A 66 -2.30 5.67 -7.66
CA GLU A 66 -3.53 5.74 -8.46
C GLU A 66 -4.77 5.98 -7.58
N ALA A 67 -4.89 5.27 -6.45
CA ALA A 67 -5.96 5.48 -5.48
C ALA A 67 -5.91 6.90 -4.87
N THR A 68 -4.71 7.39 -4.52
CA THR A 68 -4.54 8.77 -4.02
C THR A 68 -4.96 9.82 -5.06
N LEU A 69 -4.60 9.61 -6.34
CA LEU A 69 -4.95 10.55 -7.42
C LEU A 69 -6.44 10.58 -7.74
N LYS A 70 -7.14 9.44 -7.63
CA LYS A 70 -8.61 9.40 -7.78
C LYS A 70 -9.32 10.26 -6.74
N VAL A 71 -8.87 10.24 -5.50
CA VAL A 71 -9.40 11.09 -4.42
C VAL A 71 -9.19 12.57 -4.76
N CYS A 72 -8.01 12.97 -5.23
CA CYS A 72 -7.73 14.37 -5.61
C CYS A 72 -8.57 14.86 -6.81
N LEU A 73 -8.90 13.98 -7.77
CA LEU A 73 -9.79 14.30 -8.88
C LEU A 73 -11.24 14.49 -8.42
N PHE A 74 -11.70 13.70 -7.44
CA PHE A 74 -13.03 13.86 -6.85
C PHE A 74 -13.17 15.14 -6.02
N GLU A 75 -12.16 15.49 -5.22
CA GLU A 75 -12.14 16.75 -4.45
C GLU A 75 -12.08 18.00 -5.35
N SER A 76 -11.39 17.91 -6.50
CA SER A 76 -11.31 19.02 -7.46
C SER A 76 -12.58 19.22 -8.29
N LEU A 77 -13.46 18.21 -8.38
CA LEU A 77 -14.75 18.27 -9.09
C LEU A 77 -15.92 18.68 -8.18
N MET A 78 -15.69 18.81 -6.86
CA MET A 78 -16.68 19.21 -5.88
C MET A 78 -16.84 20.73 -5.55
N PRO A 79 -16.20 21.72 -6.22
CA PRO A 79 -16.54 23.13 -5.95
C PRO A 79 -17.76 23.66 -6.76
N LEU A 80 -18.61 22.79 -7.31
CA LEU A 80 -19.70 23.19 -8.23
C LEU A 80 -21.11 22.64 -7.88
N VAL A 81 -21.38 22.32 -6.61
CA VAL A 81 -22.76 22.15 -6.09
C VAL A 81 -22.99 23.09 -4.92
#